data_AF-A0A482M3U4-F1
#
_entry.id   AF-A0A482M3U4-F1
#
_cell.length_a   1.000
_cell.length_b   1.000
_cell.length_c   1.000
_cell.angle_alpha   90.00
_cell.angle_beta   90.00
_cell.angle_gamma   90.00
#
_symmetry.space_group_name_H-M   'P 1'
#
loop_
_entity.id
_entity.type
_entity.pdbx_description
1 polymer ?
#
loop_
_entity_poly.entity_id
_entity_poly.type
_entity_poly.pdbx_seq_one_letter_code
_entity_poly.pdbx_strand_id
1 'polypeptide(L)'
;MAKILMMAGSTVVVLSLLGFLVLLLKGRAVTKTSPVLRSLKALGIRPSEAEQRLCRQRVWVGNDTLMTPREQHFFRALLRHTSRTRWLLCPQVRVADIATLSPHIRPRSRTWWQLFRMASQWHCDVVIVDIHTFAIIGAVELDDASHQKKHRMALLQS
;
A
#
# COMPACT_ATOMS: atom_id res chain seq x y z
N MET A 1 -4.81 -71.87 6.86
CA MET A 1 -5.36 -71.03 5.77
C MET A 1 -6.02 -69.75 6.27
N ALA A 2 -6.99 -69.80 7.20
CA ALA A 2 -7.71 -68.59 7.68
C ALA A 2 -6.84 -67.51 8.37
N LYS A 3 -5.83 -67.90 9.18
CA LYS A 3 -4.95 -66.93 9.88
C LYS A 3 -4.09 -66.09 8.94
N ILE A 4 -3.60 -66.67 7.84
CA ILE A 4 -2.74 -65.98 6.86
C ILE A 4 -3.56 -64.95 6.06
N LEU A 5 -4.81 -65.27 5.72
CA LEU A 5 -5.73 -64.37 5.03
C LEU A 5 -6.12 -63.17 5.92
N MET A 6 -6.36 -63.40 7.22
CA MET A 6 -6.64 -62.33 8.19
C MET A 6 -5.44 -61.41 8.43
N MET A 7 -4.21 -61.96 8.48
CA MET A 7 -3.00 -61.17 8.61
C MET A 7 -2.72 -60.31 7.36
N ALA A 8 -2.97 -60.85 6.15
CA ALA A 8 -2.84 -60.11 4.90
C ALA A 8 -3.86 -58.97 4.77
N GLY A 9 -5.10 -59.16 5.24
CA GLY A 9 -6.09 -58.08 5.28
C GLY A 9 -5.70 -56.96 6.25
N SER A 10 -5.17 -57.32 7.42
CA SER A 10 -4.75 -56.35 8.43
C SER A 10 -3.53 -55.54 8.00
N THR A 11 -2.55 -56.15 7.32
CA THR A 11 -1.38 -55.43 6.80
C THR A 11 -1.75 -54.43 5.70
N VAL A 12 -2.68 -54.79 4.81
CA VAL A 12 -3.19 -53.85 3.78
C VAL A 12 -3.87 -52.65 4.41
N VAL A 13 -4.73 -52.87 5.42
CA VAL A 13 -5.41 -51.77 6.14
C VAL A 13 -4.41 -50.85 6.84
N VAL A 14 -3.40 -51.42 7.51
CA VAL A 14 -2.36 -50.63 8.19
C VAL A 14 -1.55 -49.80 7.19
N LEU A 15 -1.14 -50.38 6.06
CA LEU A 15 -0.40 -49.66 5.02
C LEU A 15 -1.23 -48.54 4.37
N SER A 16 -2.52 -48.78 4.13
CA SER A 16 -3.44 -47.75 3.63
C SER A 16 -3.64 -46.61 4.64
N LEU A 17 -3.78 -46.92 5.93
CA LEU A 17 -3.88 -45.91 7.00
C LEU A 17 -2.58 -45.11 7.14
N LEU A 18 -1.42 -45.76 7.06
CA LEU A 18 -0.12 -45.10 7.10
C LEU A 18 0.07 -44.18 5.88
N GLY A 19 -0.30 -44.65 4.69
CA GLY A 19 -0.28 -43.85 3.46
C GLY A 19 -1.22 -42.65 3.54
N PHE A 20 -2.43 -42.82 4.05
CA PHE A 20 -3.38 -41.75 4.27
C PHE A 20 -2.89 -40.73 5.32
N LEU A 21 -2.25 -41.19 6.41
CA LEU A 21 -1.64 -40.32 7.41
C LEU A 21 -0.50 -39.49 6.80
N VAL A 22 0.36 -40.08 5.96
CA VAL A 22 1.42 -39.35 5.24
C VAL A 22 0.82 -38.31 4.29
N LEU A 23 -0.27 -38.62 3.59
CA LEU A 23 -0.98 -37.66 2.73
C LEU A 23 -1.59 -36.50 3.53
N LEU A 24 -2.20 -36.78 4.69
CA LEU A 24 -2.73 -35.75 5.59
C LEU A 24 -1.63 -34.85 6.16
N LEU A 25 -0.49 -35.43 6.54
CA LEU A 25 0.67 -34.66 7.05
C LEU A 25 1.29 -33.79 5.94
N LYS A 26 1.42 -34.30 4.72
CA LYS A 26 1.90 -33.51 3.56
C LYS A 26 0.92 -32.41 3.16
N GLY A 27 -0.40 -32.66 3.23
CA GLY A 27 -1.44 -31.67 2.94
C GLY A 27 -1.46 -30.51 3.94
N ARG A 28 -1.05 -30.74 5.20
CA ARG A 28 -0.95 -29.70 6.24
C ARG A 28 0.38 -28.96 6.26
N ALA A 29 1.46 -29.53 5.71
CA ALA A 29 2.83 -29.01 5.84
C ALA A 29 3.23 -27.93 4.81
N VAL A 30 2.31 -27.45 3.97
CA VAL A 30 2.63 -26.47 2.93
C VAL A 30 1.98 -25.12 3.24
N THR A 31 2.28 -24.57 4.42
CA THR A 31 2.28 -23.10 4.54
C THR A 31 3.52 -22.60 3.81
N LYS A 32 3.42 -22.39 2.49
CA LYS A 32 4.52 -21.85 1.68
C LYS A 32 4.93 -20.50 2.28
N THR A 33 5.97 -20.50 3.09
CA THR A 33 6.50 -19.27 3.68
C THR A 33 7.05 -18.45 2.51
N SER A 34 6.56 -17.21 2.36
CA SER A 34 6.96 -16.31 1.29
C SER A 34 8.50 -16.29 1.16
N PRO A 35 9.06 -16.40 -0.06
CA PRO A 35 10.50 -16.28 -0.31
C PRO A 35 11.11 -15.02 0.32
N VAL A 36 10.35 -13.93 0.36
CA VAL A 36 10.76 -12.66 0.98
C VAL A 36 10.94 -12.82 2.49
N LEU A 37 9.97 -13.42 3.20
CA LEU A 37 10.09 -13.66 4.64
C LEU A 37 11.24 -14.62 4.99
N ARG A 38 11.54 -15.58 4.10
CA ARG A 38 12.69 -16.47 4.26
C ARG A 38 14.01 -15.72 4.09
N SER A 39 14.11 -14.86 3.09
CA SER A 39 15.29 -14.01 2.87
C SER A 39 15.55 -13.07 4.05
N LEU A 40 14.51 -12.39 4.55
CA LEU A 40 14.62 -11.52 5.72
C LEU A 40 15.13 -12.27 6.96
N LYS A 41 14.57 -13.45 7.23
CA LYS A 41 15.03 -14.31 8.34
C LYS A 41 16.48 -14.77 8.16
N ALA A 42 16.88 -15.13 6.93
CA ALA A 42 18.26 -15.54 6.64
C ALA A 42 19.27 -14.41 6.84
N LEU A 43 18.85 -13.16 6.65
CA LEU A 43 19.64 -11.96 6.97
C LEU A 43 19.56 -11.56 8.45
N GLY A 44 18.92 -12.35 9.32
CA GLY A 44 18.74 -12.04 10.74
C GLY A 44 17.71 -10.95 11.03
N ILE A 45 16.98 -10.46 10.02
CA ILE A 45 15.96 -9.43 10.16
C ILE A 45 14.65 -10.09 10.63
N ARG A 46 14.10 -9.62 11.75
CA ARG A 46 12.78 -10.07 12.23
C ARG A 46 11.69 -9.29 11.49
N PRO A 47 10.90 -9.92 10.61
CA PRO A 47 9.85 -9.22 9.87
C PRO A 47 8.74 -8.78 10.83
N SER A 48 8.34 -7.53 10.70
CA SER A 48 7.21 -6.90 11.39
C SER A 48 5.89 -7.58 11.06
N GLU A 49 4.86 -7.33 11.86
CA GLU A 49 3.51 -7.85 11.60
C GLU A 49 2.98 -7.40 10.23
N ALA A 50 3.25 -6.16 9.84
CA ALA A 50 2.85 -5.63 8.54
C ALA A 50 3.51 -6.38 7.37
N GLU A 51 4.81 -6.66 7.44
CA GLU A 51 5.54 -7.43 6.42
C GLU A 51 5.05 -8.89 6.38
N GLN A 52 4.76 -9.48 7.54
CA GLN A 52 4.17 -10.81 7.62
C GLN A 52 2.79 -10.85 6.97
N ARG A 53 1.93 -9.85 7.23
CA ARG A 53 0.62 -9.71 6.60
C ARG A 53 0.78 -9.53 5.08
N LEU A 54 1.65 -8.64 4.63
CA LEU A 54 1.90 -8.38 3.20
C LEU A 54 2.33 -9.64 2.44
N CYS A 55 3.10 -10.51 3.09
CA CYS A 55 3.59 -11.75 2.49
C CYS A 55 2.59 -12.91 2.55
N ARG A 56 1.53 -12.82 3.35
CA ARG A 56 0.55 -13.90 3.57
C ARG A 56 -0.78 -13.68 2.86
N GLN A 57 -1.14 -12.44 2.62
CA GLN A 57 -2.43 -12.06 2.05
C GLN A 57 -2.27 -10.95 1.02
N ARG A 58 -3.24 -10.86 0.11
CA ARG A 58 -3.36 -9.69 -0.77
C ARG A 58 -3.84 -8.51 0.08
N VAL A 59 -2.89 -7.71 0.58
CA VAL A 59 -3.17 -6.55 1.43
C VAL A 59 -3.65 -5.35 0.61
N TRP A 60 -3.20 -5.25 -0.65
CA TRP A 60 -3.54 -4.15 -1.54
C TRP A 60 -4.47 -4.63 -2.65
N VAL A 61 -5.54 -3.87 -2.86
CA VAL A 61 -6.43 -4.00 -4.00
C VAL A 61 -6.42 -2.64 -4.69
N GLY A 62 -6.33 -2.63 -6.01
CA GLY A 62 -6.41 -1.39 -6.78
C GLY A 62 -7.81 -0.79 -6.63
N ASN A 63 -7.89 0.52 -6.53
CA ASN A 63 -9.17 1.22 -6.63
C ASN A 63 -9.62 1.23 -8.09
N ASP A 64 -10.93 1.11 -8.34
CA ASP A 64 -11.49 1.22 -9.70
C ASP A 64 -11.38 2.65 -10.25
N THR A 65 -11.34 3.65 -9.37
CA THR A 65 -11.22 5.06 -9.73
C THR A 65 -10.18 5.77 -8.87
N LEU A 66 -9.48 6.74 -9.46
CA LEU A 66 -8.45 7.54 -8.78
C LEU A 66 -9.04 8.59 -7.83
N MET A 67 -10.18 9.19 -8.22
CA MET A 67 -10.78 10.36 -7.59
C MET A 67 -12.23 10.08 -7.23
N THR A 68 -12.76 10.75 -6.20
CA THR A 68 -14.19 10.68 -5.86
C THR A 68 -15.05 11.24 -7.00
N PRO A 69 -16.35 10.90 -7.09
CA PRO A 69 -17.23 11.46 -8.13
C PRO A 69 -17.23 13.00 -8.17
N ARG A 70 -17.09 13.65 -7.00
CA ARG A 70 -17.01 15.10 -6.87
C ARG A 70 -15.71 15.64 -7.46
N GLU A 71 -14.57 15.08 -7.05
CA GLU A 71 -13.26 15.44 -7.59
C GLU A 71 -13.20 15.21 -9.11
N GLN A 72 -13.75 14.09 -9.60
CA GLN A 72 -13.84 13.83 -11.04
C GLN A 72 -14.66 14.89 -11.77
N HIS A 73 -15.79 15.30 -11.20
CA HIS A 73 -16.63 16.35 -11.79
C HIS A 73 -15.87 17.68 -11.88
N PHE A 74 -15.23 18.07 -10.78
CA PHE A 74 -14.41 19.28 -10.72
C PHE A 74 -13.23 19.23 -11.69
N PHE A 75 -12.45 18.14 -11.67
CA PHE A 75 -11.29 17.95 -12.52
C PHE A 75 -11.67 18.02 -14.01
N ARG A 76 -12.79 17.39 -14.40
CA ARG A 76 -13.33 17.50 -15.76
C ARG A 76 -13.73 18.94 -16.11
N ALA A 77 -14.28 19.69 -15.17
CA ALA A 77 -14.59 21.10 -15.38
C ALA A 77 -13.32 21.93 -15.55
N LEU A 78 -12.30 21.71 -14.72
CA LEU A 78 -11.01 22.39 -14.80
C LEU A 78 -10.31 22.09 -16.14
N LEU A 79 -10.32 20.84 -16.59
CA LEU A 79 -9.79 20.42 -17.89
C LEU A 79 -10.43 21.12 -19.08
N ARG A 80 -11.69 21.56 -18.97
CA ARG A 80 -12.39 22.30 -20.05
C ARG A 80 -11.98 23.77 -20.10
N HIS A 81 -11.59 24.36 -18.97
CA HIS A 81 -11.25 25.78 -18.86
C HIS A 81 -9.75 26.04 -18.85
N THR A 82 -8.92 25.00 -18.77
CA THR A 82 -7.47 25.13 -18.71
C THR A 82 -6.86 25.02 -20.10
N SER A 83 -6.07 26.03 -20.49
CA SER A 83 -5.29 25.95 -21.74
C SER A 83 -4.22 24.86 -21.66
N ARG A 84 -4.36 23.85 -22.52
CA ARG A 84 -3.41 22.72 -22.60
C ARG A 84 -2.09 23.05 -23.28
N THR A 85 -1.96 24.26 -23.83
CA THR A 85 -0.69 24.70 -24.45
C THR A 85 0.31 25.20 -23.43
N ARG A 86 -0.14 25.55 -22.22
CA ARG A 86 0.71 26.15 -21.19
C ARG A 86 0.62 25.46 -19.85
N TRP A 87 -0.53 24.88 -19.51
CA TRP A 87 -0.78 24.35 -18.18
C TRP A 87 -1.03 22.85 -18.21
N LEU A 88 -0.43 22.14 -17.27
CA LEU A 88 -0.66 20.73 -16.99
C LEU A 88 -1.32 20.59 -15.62
N LEU A 89 -2.38 19.78 -15.55
CA LEU A 89 -3.13 19.49 -14.33
C LEU A 89 -2.72 18.12 -13.78
N CYS A 90 -2.28 18.08 -12.53
CA CYS A 90 -1.81 16.89 -11.83
C CYS A 90 -2.78 16.56 -10.68
N PRO A 91 -3.63 15.54 -10.80
CA PRO A 91 -4.58 15.18 -9.74
C PRO A 91 -3.90 14.40 -8.60
N GLN A 92 -4.44 14.50 -7.38
CA GLN A 92 -4.10 13.67 -6.21
C GLN A 92 -2.59 13.69 -5.86
N VAL A 93 -1.97 14.87 -5.89
CA VAL A 93 -0.53 15.05 -5.63
C VAL A 93 -0.27 15.16 -4.14
N ARG A 94 0.69 14.41 -3.60
CA ARG A 94 1.02 14.50 -2.16
C ARG A 94 1.71 15.82 -1.85
N VAL A 95 1.43 16.40 -0.70
CA VAL A 95 2.08 17.64 -0.24
C VAL A 95 3.60 17.45 -0.16
N ALA A 96 4.06 16.26 0.26
CA ALA A 96 5.49 15.94 0.32
C ALA A 96 6.22 15.94 -1.05
N ASP A 97 5.48 15.88 -2.16
CA ASP A 97 6.05 15.91 -3.52
C ASP A 97 6.20 17.35 -4.07
N ILE A 98 5.51 18.33 -3.46
CA ILE A 98 5.48 19.74 -3.92
C ILE A 98 5.99 20.74 -2.89
N ALA A 99 6.17 20.31 -1.64
CA ALA A 99 6.69 21.13 -0.55
C ALA A 99 7.87 20.44 0.11
N THR A 100 8.90 21.23 0.41
CA THR A 100 10.08 20.78 1.16
C THR A 100 10.13 21.45 2.52
N LEU A 101 10.72 20.76 3.50
CA LEU A 101 10.93 21.34 4.83
C LEU A 101 11.98 22.46 4.75
N SER A 102 11.75 23.52 5.51
CA SER A 102 12.62 24.70 5.52
C SER A 102 14.08 24.34 5.85
N PRO A 103 15.09 25.04 5.27
CA PRO A 103 16.50 24.67 5.38
C PRO A 103 17.06 24.59 6.82
N HIS A 104 16.44 25.29 7.78
CA HIS A 104 16.84 25.23 9.18
C HIS A 104 16.55 23.86 9.83
N ILE A 105 15.69 23.04 9.23
CA ILE A 105 15.41 21.68 9.68
C ILE A 105 16.43 20.74 9.03
N ARG A 106 17.32 20.17 9.85
CA ARG A 106 18.36 19.24 9.37
C ARG A 106 17.73 18.06 8.58
N PRO A 107 18.11 17.85 7.31
CA PRO A 107 17.63 16.74 6.50
C PRO A 107 17.88 15.38 7.16
N ARG A 108 16.91 14.46 7.01
CA ARG A 108 16.95 13.08 7.54
C ARG A 108 17.12 12.96 9.07
N SER A 109 17.02 14.07 9.80
CA SER A 109 16.91 14.03 11.27
C SER A 109 15.60 13.38 11.71
N ARG A 110 15.49 13.02 12.99
CA ARG A 110 14.25 12.51 13.57
C ARG A 110 13.07 13.46 13.35
N THR A 111 13.30 14.76 13.58
CA THR A 111 12.31 15.83 13.38
C THR A 111 11.90 15.93 11.91
N TRP A 112 12.88 15.88 11.00
CA TRP A 112 12.61 15.88 9.56
C TRP A 112 11.71 14.70 9.16
N TRP A 113 12.03 13.48 9.61
CA TRP A 113 11.21 12.30 9.33
C TRP A 113 9.81 12.39 9.95
N GLN A 114 9.66 13.02 11.11
CA GLN A 114 8.36 13.23 11.74
C GLN A 114 7.49 14.17 10.90
N LEU A 115 8.03 15.31 10.49
CA LEU A 115 7.32 16.29 9.68
C LEU A 115 7.04 15.78 8.26
N PHE A 116 8.02 15.10 7.64
CA PHE A 116 7.87 14.49 6.32
C PHE A 116 6.75 13.43 6.32
N ARG A 117 6.65 12.61 7.37
CA ARG A 117 5.54 11.64 7.50
C ARG A 117 4.18 12.30 7.53
N MET A 118 4.05 13.47 8.17
CA MET A 118 2.79 14.21 8.17
C MET A 118 2.44 14.70 6.77
N ALA A 119 3.37 15.38 6.09
CA ALA A 119 3.14 15.86 4.73
C ALA A 119 2.89 14.73 3.72
N SER A 120 3.48 13.56 3.91
CA SER A 120 3.29 12.38 3.05
C SER A 120 1.88 11.77 3.15
N GLN A 121 1.12 12.11 4.19
CA GLN A 121 -0.25 11.67 4.39
C GLN A 121 -1.27 12.64 3.79
N TRP A 122 -0.84 13.82 3.36
CA TRP A 122 -1.70 14.85 2.80
C TRP A 122 -1.56 14.86 1.28
N HIS A 123 -2.67 15.08 0.59
CA HIS A 123 -2.71 15.32 -0.84
C HIS A 123 -3.39 16.65 -1.12
N CYS A 124 -3.05 17.24 -2.25
CA CYS A 124 -3.84 18.27 -2.91
C CYS A 124 -4.67 17.59 -4.00
N ASP A 125 -5.93 17.99 -4.15
CA ASP A 125 -6.80 17.44 -5.18
C ASP A 125 -6.26 17.67 -6.60
N VAL A 126 -5.79 18.89 -6.89
CA VAL A 126 -5.16 19.21 -8.18
C VAL A 126 -3.99 20.18 -8.00
N VAL A 127 -2.85 19.88 -8.60
CA VAL A 127 -1.73 20.82 -8.76
C VAL A 127 -1.66 21.27 -10.22
N ILE A 128 -1.47 22.57 -10.43
CA ILE A 128 -1.30 23.18 -11.74
C ILE A 128 0.18 23.48 -11.92
N VAL A 129 0.77 22.99 -13.00
CA VAL A 129 2.16 23.28 -13.37
C VAL A 129 2.23 23.90 -14.75
N ASP A 130 3.26 24.71 -14.99
CA ASP A 130 3.63 25.12 -16.33
C ASP A 130 4.17 23.91 -17.11
N ILE A 131 3.61 23.62 -18.28
CA ILE A 131 3.89 22.39 -19.03
C ILE A 131 5.32 22.35 -19.60
N HIS A 132 5.97 23.50 -19.77
CA HIS A 132 7.30 23.57 -20.34
C HIS A 132 8.40 23.50 -19.28
N THR A 133 8.13 24.05 -18.10
CA THR A 133 9.14 24.17 -17.02
C THR A 133 8.86 23.26 -15.83
N PHE A 134 7.65 22.69 -15.74
CA PHE A 134 7.14 21.99 -14.56
C PHE A 134 7.16 22.83 -13.27
N ALA A 135 7.23 24.16 -13.40
CA ALA A 135 7.10 25.06 -12.27
C ALA A 135 5.68 24.93 -11.68
N ILE A 136 5.59 24.78 -10.35
CA ILE A 136 4.32 24.76 -9.64
C ILE A 136 3.72 26.17 -9.68
N ILE A 137 2.52 26.28 -10.23
CA ILE A 137 1.79 27.55 -10.38
C ILE A 137 0.75 27.71 -9.28
N GLY A 138 0.13 26.60 -8.87
CA GLY A 138 -0.82 26.59 -7.79
C GLY A 138 -1.26 25.18 -7.42
N ALA A 139 -1.84 25.07 -6.23
CA ALA A 139 -2.54 23.89 -5.77
C ALA A 139 -3.99 24.25 -5.48
N VAL A 140 -4.90 23.36 -5.83
CA VAL A 140 -6.33 23.47 -5.66
C VAL A 140 -6.78 22.32 -4.76
N GLU A 141 -7.48 22.67 -3.69
CA GLU A 141 -8.16 21.76 -2.79
C GLU A 141 -9.66 22.00 -2.90
N LEU A 142 -10.46 20.94 -2.97
CA LEU A 142 -11.90 21.05 -2.94
C LEU A 142 -12.36 21.02 -1.50
N ASP A 143 -12.88 22.15 -1.03
CA ASP A 143 -13.49 22.24 0.29
C ASP A 143 -14.64 21.23 0.40
N ASP A 144 -14.40 20.13 1.10
CA ASP A 144 -15.42 19.25 1.61
C ASP A 144 -15.83 19.67 3.04
N ALA A 145 -17.07 19.39 3.44
CA ALA A 145 -17.56 19.65 4.80
C ALA A 145 -16.72 18.94 5.89
N SER A 146 -15.85 18.02 5.50
CA SER A 146 -14.85 17.37 6.35
C SER A 146 -13.73 18.31 6.87
N HIS A 147 -13.56 19.52 6.30
CA HIS A 147 -12.65 20.56 6.81
C HIS A 147 -13.04 21.14 8.18
N GLN A 148 -14.25 20.89 8.69
CA GLN A 148 -14.65 21.31 10.04
C GLN A 148 -13.94 20.56 11.18
N LYS A 149 -13.14 19.53 10.88
CA LYS A 149 -12.24 18.93 11.87
C LYS A 149 -11.01 19.83 12.00
N LYS A 150 -10.99 20.65 13.07
CA LYS A 150 -10.00 21.65 13.53
C LYS A 150 -8.49 21.30 13.47
N HIS A 151 -8.08 20.20 12.85
CA HIS A 151 -6.71 19.69 12.90
C HIS A 151 -5.87 19.91 11.61
N ARG A 152 -6.39 20.61 10.58
CA ARG A 152 -5.71 20.74 9.26
C ARG A 152 -5.65 22.17 8.68
N MET A 153 -5.48 23.22 9.48
CA MET A 153 -5.39 24.61 8.97
C MET A 153 -4.00 25.27 9.09
N ALA A 154 -2.94 24.57 9.48
CA ALA A 154 -1.75 25.23 10.03
C ALA A 154 -0.48 25.29 9.14
N LEU A 155 -0.53 25.11 7.81
CA LEU A 155 0.74 24.97 7.05
C LEU A 155 0.89 25.71 5.72
N LEU A 156 -0.05 26.59 5.34
CA LEU A 156 0.07 27.39 4.10
C LEU A 156 0.12 28.91 4.35
N GLN A 157 0.38 29.35 5.59
CA GLN A 157 0.42 30.79 5.95
C GLN A 157 1.73 31.23 6.63
N SER A 158 2.86 30.52 6.46
CA SER A 158 4.17 30.92 6.99
C SER A 158 5.25 30.93 5.92
#